data_AF-A0A7W9KQA8-F1
#
_entry.id   AF-A0A7W9KQA8-F1
#
_cell.length_a   1.000
_cell.length_b   1.000
_cell.length_c   1.000
_cell.angle_alpha   90.00
_cell.angle_beta   90.00
_cell.angle_gamma   90.00
#
_symmetry.space_group_name_H-M   'P 1'
#
loop_
_entity.id
_entity.type
_entity.pdbx_description
1 polymer ?
#
loop_
_entity_poly.entity_id
_entity_poly.type
_entity_poly.pdbx_seq_one_letter_code
_entity_poly.pdbx_strand_id
1 'polypeptide(L)'
;MPTTWWRCEPRRLDRDLREVGECFSELTWVSHGAGGWVGRLPVWPFERPAPPGLDVLTSGTGLDMELHYGHAYPAAVPSILPRDPEPDFEARTHHRWHVLGDGSLCLLAQPAQWTGRESVVELLLKAAGWRIEYALMTCGAIESMSLNGIVADPHLDELITQVAGRG
;
A
#
# COMPACT_ATOMS: atom_id res chain seq x y z
N MET A 1 -14.27 26.32 -10.69
CA MET A 1 -13.39 25.14 -10.50
C MET A 1 -12.73 25.27 -9.14
N PRO A 2 -12.80 24.25 -8.27
CA PRO A 2 -12.06 24.26 -7.01
C PRO A 2 -10.56 24.45 -7.27
N THR A 3 -9.87 25.19 -6.42
CA THR A 3 -8.39 25.23 -6.44
C THR A 3 -7.87 23.88 -6.00
N THR A 4 -7.10 23.20 -6.85
CA THR A 4 -6.45 21.94 -6.51
C THR A 4 -5.33 22.18 -5.50
N TRP A 5 -5.09 21.23 -4.59
CA TRP A 5 -4.13 21.41 -3.51
C TRP A 5 -2.72 21.73 -4.02
N TRP A 6 -2.30 21.12 -5.13
CA TRP A 6 -0.97 21.33 -5.71
C TRP A 6 -0.76 22.73 -6.30
N ARG A 7 -1.82 23.54 -6.47
CA ARG A 7 -1.65 24.96 -6.77
C ARG A 7 -1.21 25.75 -5.53
N CYS A 8 -1.64 25.31 -4.35
CA CYS A 8 -1.25 25.91 -3.07
C CYS A 8 0.09 25.33 -2.58
N GLU A 9 0.35 24.04 -2.85
CA GLU A 9 1.52 23.30 -2.39
C GLU A 9 2.31 22.67 -3.57
N PRO A 10 2.81 23.47 -4.53
CA PRO A 10 3.46 22.94 -5.75
C PRO A 10 4.71 22.13 -5.45
N ARG A 11 5.50 22.55 -4.44
CA ARG A 11 6.70 21.82 -4.00
C ARG A 11 6.38 20.43 -3.47
N ARG A 12 5.20 20.24 -2.88
CA ARG A 12 4.76 18.93 -2.41
C ARG A 12 4.45 18.02 -3.60
N LEU A 13 3.78 18.54 -4.63
CA LEU A 13 3.54 17.77 -5.86
C LEU A 13 4.86 17.39 -6.53
N ASP A 14 5.79 18.33 -6.70
CA ASP A 14 7.10 18.06 -7.31
C ASP A 14 7.85 16.96 -6.56
N ARG A 15 7.79 16.99 -5.22
CA ARG A 15 8.39 15.95 -4.36
C ARG A 15 7.74 14.60 -4.59
N ASP A 16 6.40 14.52 -4.55
CA ASP A 16 5.68 13.25 -4.72
C ASP A 16 5.92 12.66 -6.11
N LEU A 17 5.88 13.48 -7.17
CA LEU A 17 6.17 13.05 -8.55
C LEU A 17 7.57 12.44 -8.67
N ARG A 18 8.57 13.10 -8.07
CA ARG A 18 9.95 12.61 -8.06
C ARG A 18 10.08 11.32 -7.27
N GLU A 19 9.65 11.30 -6.01
CA GLU A 19 9.84 10.14 -5.12
C GLU A 19 9.10 8.91 -5.63
N VAL A 20 7.84 9.06 -6.05
CA VAL A 20 7.07 7.93 -6.59
C VAL A 20 7.65 7.47 -7.93
N GLY A 21 8.05 8.39 -8.81
CA GLY A 21 8.67 8.05 -10.09
C GLY A 21 10.04 7.35 -9.94
N GLU A 22 10.80 7.68 -8.90
CA GLU A 22 12.08 7.03 -8.56
C GLU A 22 11.86 5.62 -8.00
N CYS A 23 10.82 5.40 -7.19
CA CYS A 23 10.58 4.13 -6.49
C CYS A 23 9.69 3.15 -7.26
N PHE A 24 8.74 3.63 -8.07
CA PHE A 24 7.68 2.82 -8.67
C PHE A 24 7.39 3.24 -10.12
N SER A 25 8.18 2.70 -11.05
CA SER A 25 8.09 3.02 -12.48
C SER A 25 6.79 2.57 -13.16
N GLU A 26 6.06 1.62 -12.58
CA GLU A 26 4.78 1.13 -13.10
C GLU A 26 3.58 1.96 -12.63
N LEU A 27 3.78 2.94 -11.74
CA LEU A 27 2.72 3.86 -11.33
C LEU A 27 2.63 5.07 -12.25
N THR A 28 1.41 5.37 -12.69
CA THR A 28 1.11 6.51 -13.55
C THR A 28 0.39 7.59 -12.76
N TRP A 29 0.92 8.81 -12.80
CA TRP A 29 0.27 9.99 -12.23
C TRP A 29 -1.00 10.34 -13.00
N VAL A 30 -2.10 10.56 -12.27
CA VAL A 30 -3.38 11.02 -12.80
C VAL A 30 -3.72 12.36 -12.19
N SER A 31 -3.94 13.38 -13.01
CA SER A 31 -4.21 14.76 -12.57
C SER A 31 -5.70 15.09 -12.41
N HIS A 32 -6.59 14.11 -12.57
CA HIS A 32 -8.03 14.31 -12.41
C HIS A 32 -8.42 14.56 -10.94
N GLY A 33 -9.32 15.50 -10.69
CA GLY A 33 -9.78 15.83 -9.34
C GLY A 33 -8.66 16.41 -8.47
N ALA A 34 -8.42 15.81 -7.31
CA ALA A 34 -7.28 16.10 -6.44
C ALA A 34 -6.03 15.26 -6.79
N GLY A 35 -6.09 14.51 -7.89
CA GLY A 35 -5.03 13.68 -8.44
C GLY A 35 -4.68 12.45 -7.62
N GLY A 36 -3.77 11.65 -8.15
CA GLY A 36 -3.44 10.35 -7.59
C GLY A 36 -2.55 9.53 -8.50
N TRP A 37 -2.37 8.26 -8.13
CA TRP A 37 -1.56 7.31 -8.88
C TRP A 37 -2.38 6.06 -9.18
N VAL A 38 -2.14 5.45 -10.32
CA VAL A 38 -2.76 4.17 -10.69
C VAL A 38 -1.69 3.23 -11.23
N GLY A 39 -1.84 1.94 -10.96
CA GLY A 39 -0.97 0.90 -11.51
C GLY A 39 -0.55 -0.12 -10.46
N ARG A 40 0.47 -0.89 -10.82
CA ARG A 40 0.91 -2.04 -10.04
C ARG A 40 2.16 -1.73 -9.22
N LEU A 41 2.08 -2.00 -7.93
CA LEU A 41 3.25 -2.07 -7.06
C LEU A 41 3.98 -3.39 -7.31
N PRO A 42 5.33 -3.41 -7.23
CA PRO A 42 6.09 -4.66 -7.31
C PRO A 42 5.76 -5.57 -6.12
N VAL A 43 5.99 -6.87 -6.28
CA VAL A 43 5.80 -7.86 -5.20
C VAL A 43 6.65 -7.51 -3.98
N TRP A 44 7.87 -7.03 -4.18
CA TRP A 44 8.83 -6.78 -3.11
C TRP A 44 9.66 -5.51 -3.34
N PRO A 45 9.16 -4.32 -2.93
CA PRO A 45 9.89 -3.06 -3.03
C PRO A 45 10.79 -2.75 -1.82
N PHE A 46 11.06 -3.70 -0.93
CA PHE A 46 11.74 -3.44 0.34
C PHE A 46 13.27 -3.46 0.20
N GLU A 47 13.95 -2.70 1.05
CA GLU A 47 15.42 -2.64 1.15
C GLU A 47 16.00 -3.85 1.91
N ARG A 48 15.45 -5.04 1.68
CA ARG A 48 15.89 -6.31 2.26
C ARG A 48 15.64 -7.45 1.28
N PRO A 49 16.37 -8.59 1.36
CA PRO A 49 16.13 -9.72 0.47
C PRO A 49 14.70 -10.25 0.59
N ALA A 50 14.10 -10.64 -0.54
CA ALA A 50 12.81 -11.32 -0.55
C ALA A 50 12.95 -12.74 0.02
N PRO A 51 12.01 -13.20 0.87
CA PRO A 51 12.00 -14.58 1.34
C PRO A 51 11.73 -15.55 0.17
N PRO A 52 12.31 -16.77 0.20
CA PRO A 52 12.04 -17.78 -0.80
C PRO A 52 10.54 -18.11 -0.92
N GLY A 53 10.07 -18.34 -2.15
CA GLY A 53 8.69 -18.78 -2.43
C GLY A 53 7.63 -17.67 -2.36
N LEU A 54 8.04 -16.41 -2.19
CA LEU A 54 7.15 -15.25 -2.24
C LEU A 54 6.35 -15.16 -3.56
N ASP A 55 6.98 -15.52 -4.67
CA ASP A 55 6.36 -15.59 -5.99
C ASP A 55 5.25 -16.64 -6.04
N VAL A 56 5.44 -17.81 -5.41
CA VAL A 56 4.37 -18.82 -5.31
C VAL A 56 3.19 -18.28 -4.51
N LEU A 57 3.46 -17.70 -3.33
CA LEU A 57 2.43 -17.14 -2.45
C LEU A 57 1.62 -16.02 -3.13
N THR A 58 2.28 -15.20 -3.94
CA THR A 58 1.66 -14.04 -4.60
C THR A 58 1.30 -14.29 -6.07
N SER A 59 1.48 -15.51 -6.56
CA SER A 59 1.39 -15.85 -7.99
C SER A 59 2.26 -14.94 -8.88
N GLY A 60 3.39 -14.47 -8.35
CA GLY A 60 4.36 -13.60 -9.02
C GLY A 60 3.85 -12.17 -9.25
N THR A 61 2.72 -11.78 -8.65
CA THR A 61 2.08 -10.48 -8.90
C THR A 61 2.02 -9.63 -7.64
N GLY A 62 2.35 -8.35 -7.78
CA GLY A 62 2.23 -7.39 -6.69
C GLY A 62 0.80 -6.91 -6.51
N LEU A 63 0.64 -5.64 -6.12
CA LEU A 63 -0.68 -5.05 -5.87
C LEU A 63 -1.05 -4.10 -6.99
N ASP A 64 -2.11 -4.40 -7.74
CA ASP A 64 -2.76 -3.37 -8.56
C ASP A 64 -3.61 -2.47 -7.67
N MET A 65 -3.47 -1.16 -7.81
CA MET A 65 -4.07 -0.19 -6.88
C MET A 65 -4.31 1.17 -7.51
N GLU A 66 -5.12 1.94 -6.78
CA GLU A 66 -5.28 3.38 -6.99
C GLU A 66 -4.96 4.13 -5.71
N LEU A 67 -4.05 5.10 -5.78
CA LEU A 67 -3.85 6.11 -4.75
C LEU A 67 -4.66 7.35 -5.09
N HIS A 68 -5.48 7.82 -4.16
CA HIS A 68 -6.32 9.00 -4.32
C HIS A 68 -5.88 10.06 -3.32
N TYR A 69 -5.40 11.20 -3.80
CA TYR A 69 -5.25 12.38 -2.95
C TYR A 69 -6.62 13.02 -2.70
N GLY A 70 -6.87 13.44 -1.46
CA GLY A 70 -8.00 14.30 -1.14
C GLY A 70 -7.69 15.77 -1.42
N HIS A 71 -8.72 16.60 -1.54
CA HIS A 71 -8.53 18.06 -1.68
C HIS A 71 -7.84 18.72 -0.48
N ALA A 72 -7.82 18.04 0.68
CA ALA A 72 -7.12 18.49 1.88
C ALA A 72 -5.66 17.99 1.97
N TYR A 73 -5.16 17.25 0.98
CA TYR A 73 -3.76 16.84 0.94
C TYR A 73 -2.83 18.06 0.85
N PRO A 74 -1.66 18.07 1.52
CA PRO A 74 -1.09 17.02 2.37
C PRO A 74 -1.55 17.08 3.84
N ALA A 75 -2.46 17.96 4.24
CA ALA A 75 -2.92 18.01 5.64
C ALA A 75 -3.72 16.75 6.05
N ALA A 76 -4.40 16.12 5.09
CA ALA A 76 -5.03 14.81 5.25
C ALA A 76 -4.23 13.72 4.49
N VAL A 77 -4.22 12.52 5.05
CA VAL A 77 -3.61 11.33 4.43
C VAL A 77 -4.38 10.95 3.14
N PRO A 78 -3.70 10.51 2.07
CA PRO A 78 -4.38 9.93 0.90
C PRO A 78 -4.99 8.57 1.22
N SER A 79 -5.89 8.12 0.35
CA SER A 79 -6.47 6.78 0.41
C SER A 79 -5.84 5.88 -0.65
N ILE A 80 -5.61 4.61 -0.32
CA ILE A 80 -5.15 3.59 -1.27
C ILE A 80 -6.25 2.55 -1.41
N LEU A 81 -6.73 2.35 -2.63
CA LEU A 81 -7.72 1.35 -2.98
C LEU A 81 -7.03 0.19 -3.72
N PRO A 82 -6.99 -1.01 -3.13
CA PRO A 82 -6.54 -2.22 -3.83
C PRO A 82 -7.55 -2.62 -4.91
N ARG A 83 -7.05 -3.00 -6.09
CA ARG A 83 -7.84 -3.43 -7.26
C ARG A 83 -7.63 -4.90 -7.61
N ASP A 84 -6.39 -5.38 -7.47
CA ASP A 84 -6.06 -6.79 -7.68
C ASP A 84 -4.94 -7.21 -6.70
N PRO A 85 -5.27 -8.03 -5.68
CA PRO A 85 -6.60 -8.53 -5.35
C PRO A 85 -7.49 -7.44 -4.75
N GLU A 86 -8.77 -7.42 -5.11
CA GLU A 86 -9.76 -6.63 -4.38
C GLU A 86 -10.13 -7.36 -3.07
N PRO A 87 -10.13 -6.68 -1.90
CA PRO A 87 -10.57 -7.26 -0.65
C PRO A 87 -12.05 -7.64 -0.69
N ASP A 88 -12.32 -8.87 -0.26
CA ASP A 88 -13.68 -9.37 -0.06
C ASP A 88 -14.46 -8.50 0.92
N PHE A 89 -15.79 -8.55 0.82
CA PHE A 89 -16.67 -7.78 1.71
C PHE A 89 -16.42 -8.11 3.20
N GLU A 90 -16.10 -9.38 3.52
CA GLU A 90 -15.79 -9.83 4.88
C GLU A 90 -14.47 -9.25 5.42
N ALA A 91 -13.56 -8.84 4.54
CA ALA A 91 -12.33 -8.17 4.93
C ALA A 91 -12.57 -6.70 5.30
N ARG A 92 -13.65 -6.08 4.79
CA ARG A 92 -13.98 -4.67 5.05
C ARG A 92 -14.51 -4.50 6.48
N THR A 93 -14.15 -3.40 7.11
CA THR A 93 -14.55 -3.02 8.50
C THR A 93 -13.97 -3.91 9.62
N HIS A 94 -13.33 -5.03 9.30
CA HIS A 94 -12.60 -5.85 10.26
C HIS A 94 -11.14 -5.40 10.36
N HIS A 95 -10.78 -4.80 11.50
CA HIS A 95 -9.44 -4.24 11.74
C HIS A 95 -8.27 -5.20 11.44
N ARG A 96 -8.47 -6.52 11.63
CA ARG A 96 -7.44 -7.54 11.37
C ARG A 96 -6.94 -7.61 9.93
N TRP A 97 -7.70 -7.05 8.97
CA TRP A 97 -7.35 -7.02 7.55
C TRP A 97 -6.76 -5.69 7.10
N HIS A 98 -6.77 -4.66 7.96
CA HIS A 98 -6.41 -3.29 7.59
C HIS A 98 -7.17 -2.76 6.37
N VAL A 99 -8.47 -3.07 6.25
CA VAL A 99 -9.35 -2.55 5.20
C VAL A 99 -10.52 -1.77 5.83
N LEU A 100 -10.71 -0.52 5.38
CA LEU A 100 -11.81 0.34 5.80
C LEU A 100 -13.13 -0.07 5.13
N GLY A 101 -14.25 0.48 5.59
CA GLY A 101 -15.58 0.12 5.08
C GLY A 101 -15.80 0.46 3.60
N ASP A 102 -15.06 1.44 3.07
CA ASP A 102 -15.06 1.81 1.66
C ASP A 102 -14.11 0.96 0.79
N GLY A 103 -13.41 -0.01 1.39
CA GLY A 103 -12.45 -0.87 0.70
C GLY A 103 -11.02 -0.31 0.64
N SER A 104 -10.79 0.93 1.10
CA SER A 104 -9.44 1.49 1.14
C SER A 104 -8.59 0.91 2.29
N LEU A 105 -7.28 0.94 2.15
CA LEU A 105 -6.35 0.39 3.14
C LEU A 105 -6.17 1.31 4.35
N CYS A 106 -6.18 0.73 5.54
CA CYS A 106 -5.85 1.38 6.80
C CYS A 106 -4.38 1.14 7.18
N LEU A 107 -3.47 1.90 6.56
CA LEU A 107 -2.01 1.68 6.63
C LEU A 107 -1.29 2.45 7.76
N LEU A 108 -2.01 3.30 8.47
CA LEU A 108 -1.48 4.00 9.63
C LEU A 108 -1.91 3.25 10.88
N ALA A 109 -0.93 2.89 11.72
CA ALA A 109 -1.20 2.33 13.05
C ALA A 109 -1.90 3.36 13.94
N GLN A 110 -1.61 4.65 13.75
CA GLN A 110 -2.23 5.76 14.46
C GLN A 110 -2.45 6.94 13.52
N PRO A 111 -3.60 7.66 13.59
CA PRO A 111 -3.87 8.83 12.75
C PRO A 111 -2.79 9.92 12.85
N ALA A 112 -2.16 10.08 14.01
CA ALA A 112 -1.11 11.06 14.26
C ALA A 112 0.21 10.77 13.51
N GLN A 113 0.35 9.62 12.85
CA GLN A 113 1.52 9.31 12.02
C GLN A 113 1.60 10.15 10.75
N TRP A 114 0.50 10.79 10.34
CA TRP A 114 0.49 11.69 9.19
C TRP A 114 0.44 13.14 9.65
N THR A 115 1.52 13.87 9.41
CA THR A 115 1.65 15.31 9.68
C THR A 115 1.68 16.14 8.38
N GLY A 116 1.59 15.48 7.23
CA GLY A 116 1.70 16.10 5.92
C GLY A 116 3.14 16.35 5.49
N ARG A 117 4.13 15.80 6.22
CA ARG A 117 5.57 15.86 5.88
C ARG A 117 6.12 14.52 5.41
N GLU A 118 5.45 13.43 5.78
CA GLU A 118 5.81 12.06 5.45
C GLU A 118 5.74 11.85 3.93
N SER A 119 6.52 10.90 3.41
CA SER A 119 6.46 10.56 1.99
C SER A 119 5.27 9.66 1.70
N VAL A 120 4.61 9.86 0.56
CA VAL A 120 3.58 8.93 0.07
C VAL A 120 4.18 7.55 -0.26
N VAL A 121 5.49 7.49 -0.56
CA VAL A 121 6.23 6.23 -0.80
C VAL A 121 6.13 5.31 0.42
N GLU A 122 6.15 5.84 1.64
CA GLU A 122 6.00 5.03 2.85
C GLU A 122 4.65 4.30 2.90
N LEU A 123 3.59 4.93 2.41
CA LEU A 123 2.26 4.31 2.30
C LEU A 123 2.24 3.26 1.17
N LEU A 124 2.88 3.52 0.04
CA LEU A 124 2.98 2.57 -1.07
C LEU A 124 3.77 1.31 -0.67
N LEU A 125 4.86 1.46 0.09
CA LEU A 125 5.61 0.33 0.66
C LEU A 125 4.73 -0.50 1.59
N LYS A 126 3.97 0.15 2.48
CA LYS A 126 3.02 -0.55 3.35
C LYS A 126 1.90 -1.24 2.57
N ALA A 127 1.42 -0.66 1.48
CA ALA A 127 0.43 -1.30 0.60
C ALA A 127 1.00 -2.56 -0.09
N ALA A 128 2.27 -2.52 -0.52
CA ALA A 128 2.94 -3.72 -1.03
C ALA A 128 3.09 -4.80 0.05
N GLY A 129 3.39 -4.41 1.30
CA GLY A 129 3.41 -5.34 2.44
C GLY A 129 2.03 -5.95 2.72
N TRP A 130 0.99 -5.11 2.69
CA TRP A 130 -0.40 -5.53 2.85
C TRP A 130 -0.78 -6.64 1.86
N ARG A 131 -0.36 -6.54 0.59
CA ARG A 131 -0.63 -7.57 -0.45
C ARG A 131 -0.07 -8.96 -0.08
N ILE A 132 1.07 -9.00 0.59
CA ILE A 132 1.73 -10.24 1.02
C ILE A 132 0.98 -10.81 2.23
N GLU A 133 0.69 -9.96 3.21
CA GLU A 133 -0.08 -10.35 4.39
C GLU A 133 -1.51 -10.76 4.02
N TYR A 134 -2.11 -10.15 2.99
CA TYR A 134 -3.40 -10.55 2.44
C TYR A 134 -3.35 -11.97 1.89
N ALA A 135 -2.29 -12.32 1.13
CA ALA A 135 -2.10 -13.69 0.66
C ALA A 135 -1.98 -14.68 1.84
N LEU A 136 -1.22 -14.34 2.88
CA LEU A 136 -1.09 -15.15 4.10
C LEU A 136 -2.43 -15.30 4.85
N MET A 137 -3.22 -14.24 4.96
CA MET A 137 -4.56 -14.29 5.56
C MET A 137 -5.48 -15.20 4.76
N THR A 138 -5.51 -15.05 3.43
CA THR A 138 -6.42 -15.81 2.55
C THR A 138 -6.09 -17.31 2.49
N CYS A 139 -4.83 -17.70 2.67
CA CYS A 139 -4.45 -19.11 2.79
C CYS A 139 -4.49 -19.63 4.25
N GLY A 140 -4.90 -18.80 5.21
CA GLY A 140 -5.06 -19.17 6.62
C GLY A 140 -3.75 -19.33 7.39
N ALA A 141 -2.63 -18.79 6.88
CA ALA A 141 -1.33 -18.86 7.55
C ALA A 141 -1.22 -17.88 8.74
N ILE A 142 -1.96 -16.77 8.69
CA ILE A 142 -2.09 -15.80 9.80
C ILE A 142 -3.57 -15.48 10.02
N GLU A 143 -3.92 -15.16 11.27
CA GLU A 143 -5.29 -14.79 11.65
C GLU A 143 -5.52 -13.27 11.67
N SER A 144 -4.43 -12.49 11.72
CA SER A 144 -4.43 -11.05 11.67
C SER A 144 -3.16 -10.52 11.02
N MET A 145 -3.29 -9.45 10.25
CA MET A 145 -2.17 -8.69 9.73
C MET A 145 -1.43 -7.91 10.83
N SER A 146 -0.18 -7.59 10.56
CA SER A 146 0.72 -6.87 11.44
C SER A 146 0.36 -5.38 11.49
N LEU A 147 0.47 -4.79 12.69
CA LEU A 147 0.18 -3.37 12.89
C LEU A 147 1.22 -2.44 12.23
N ASN A 148 2.48 -2.89 12.17
CA ASN A 148 3.60 -2.09 11.65
C ASN A 148 3.97 -2.44 10.19
N GLY A 149 3.40 -3.50 9.63
CA GLY A 149 3.77 -4.02 8.31
C GLY A 149 5.12 -4.75 8.30
N ILE A 150 5.38 -5.47 7.21
CA ILE A 150 6.62 -6.25 7.01
C ILE A 150 7.78 -5.48 6.33
N VAL A 151 7.63 -4.18 6.11
CA VAL A 151 8.56 -3.37 5.29
C VAL A 151 10.00 -3.51 5.78
N ALA A 152 10.21 -3.33 7.09
CA ALA A 152 11.51 -3.48 7.74
C ALA A 152 11.56 -4.63 8.77
N ASP A 153 10.44 -5.34 8.95
CA ASP A 153 10.29 -6.43 9.91
C ASP A 153 10.32 -7.79 9.21
N PRO A 154 11.33 -8.65 9.46
CA PRO A 154 11.44 -9.97 8.83
C PRO A 154 10.59 -11.05 9.52
N HIS A 155 9.77 -10.74 10.53
CA HIS A 155 9.08 -11.75 11.34
C HIS A 155 8.20 -12.73 10.54
N LEU A 156 7.67 -12.33 9.38
CA LEU A 156 6.87 -13.21 8.51
C LEU A 156 7.68 -13.96 7.44
N ASP A 157 8.99 -13.73 7.31
CA ASP A 157 9.81 -14.30 6.23
C ASP A 157 9.90 -15.84 6.29
N GLU A 158 10.10 -16.38 7.50
CA GLU A 158 10.11 -17.83 7.72
C GLU A 158 8.75 -18.45 7.41
N LEU A 159 7.66 -17.77 7.76
CA LEU A 159 6.31 -18.22 7.48
C LEU A 159 6.02 -18.23 5.98
N ILE A 160 6.40 -17.18 5.25
CA ILE A 160 6.28 -17.10 3.78
C ILE A 160 7.00 -18.30 3.14
N THR A 161 8.23 -18.57 3.58
CA THR A 161 9.03 -19.70 3.10
C THR A 161 8.33 -21.04 3.35
N GLN A 162 7.76 -21.24 4.54
CA GLN A 162 7.07 -22.48 4.92
C GLN A 162 5.77 -22.68 4.14
N VAL A 163 4.98 -21.63 3.92
CA VAL A 163 3.72 -21.70 3.18
C VAL A 163 3.97 -22.03 1.72
N ALA A 164 4.98 -21.40 1.10
CA ALA A 164 5.34 -21.66 -0.28
C ALA A 164 5.81 -23.10 -0.52
N GLY A 165 6.46 -23.73 0.45
CA GLY A 165 6.88 -25.13 0.36
C GLY A 165 5.74 -26.17 0.48
N ARG A 166 4.49 -25.74 0.71
CA ARG A 166 3.31 -26.61 0.81
C ARG A 166 2.47 -26.68 -0.48
N GLY A 167 2.72 -25.78 -1.43
CA GLY A 167 2.08 -25.75 -2.76
C GLY A 167 2.84 -26.60 -3.77
#